data_AF-A0A945BIH6-F1
#
_entry.id   AF-A0A945BIH6-F1
#
_cell.length_a   1.000
_cell.length_b   1.000
_cell.length_c   1.000
_cell.angle_alpha   90.00
_cell.angle_beta   90.00
_cell.angle_gamma   90.00
#
_symmetry.space_group_name_H-M   'P 1'
#
loop_
_entity.id
_entity.type
_entity.pdbx_description
1 polymer ?
#
loop_
_entity_poly.entity_id
_entity_poly.type
_entity_poly.pdbx_seq_one_letter_code
_entity_poly.pdbx_strand_id
1 'polypeptide(L)'
;MQTGMGQSFTHATKIKSVLDENNNPLIYDENKNLYYQPIWKKDSLYIMEFRLDKYDTIHKLIQKIDYVIGSGQHTNSHIFSINGYLHQAPYTFYTQERKGDLPPGYENGYNSRFTREIGLECMSCHNAYSNHVENSLNKYHSVPNGIDCERCHGPGEIHVKEKLSGNIID
;
A
#
# COMPACT_ATOMS: atom_id res chain seq x y z
N MET A 1 -3.32 -0.44 22.85
CA MET A 1 -2.51 -1.56 22.36
C MET A 1 -2.13 -1.25 20.91
N GLN A 2 -0.85 -0.99 20.59
CA GLN A 2 -0.40 -0.80 19.21
C GLN A 2 0.04 -2.15 18.67
N THR A 3 -0.80 -2.79 17.86
CA THR A 3 -0.46 -4.05 17.19
C THR A 3 -0.11 -3.78 15.74
N GLY A 4 0.78 -4.58 15.16
CA GLY A 4 1.11 -4.48 13.73
C GLY A 4 -0.10 -4.68 12.82
N MET A 5 -1.15 -5.34 13.30
CA MET A 5 -2.39 -5.58 12.53
C MET A 5 -3.14 -4.28 12.20
N GLY A 6 -3.20 -3.33 13.15
CA GLY A 6 -3.83 -2.02 12.90
C GLY A 6 -3.03 -1.09 11.97
N GLN A 7 -1.81 -1.49 11.59
CA GLN A 7 -0.94 -0.76 10.67
C GLN A 7 -0.82 -1.47 9.30
N SER A 8 -1.65 -2.48 9.06
CA SER A 8 -1.60 -3.32 7.86
C SER A 8 -1.94 -2.57 6.57
N PHE A 9 -2.63 -1.44 6.64
CA PHE A 9 -2.96 -0.58 5.50
C PHE A 9 -3.16 0.86 5.97
N THR A 10 -2.42 1.83 5.42
CA THR A 10 -2.55 3.24 5.81
C THR A 10 -2.25 4.17 4.65
N HIS A 11 -2.59 5.46 4.77
CA HIS A 11 -2.19 6.46 3.79
C HIS A 11 -0.67 6.62 3.69
N ALA A 12 -0.16 6.80 2.47
CA ALA A 12 1.25 6.93 2.17
C ALA A 12 1.82 8.33 2.50
N THR A 13 1.95 8.63 3.80
CA THR A 13 2.57 9.85 4.33
C THR A 13 3.95 9.56 4.93
N LYS A 14 4.78 10.59 5.14
CA LYS A 14 6.13 10.40 5.71
C LYS A 14 6.12 9.78 7.10
N ILE A 15 5.05 10.02 7.87
CA ILE A 15 4.89 9.49 9.24
C ILE A 15 4.47 8.01 9.23
N LYS A 16 3.79 7.55 8.16
CA LYS A 16 3.20 6.21 8.08
C LYS A 16 3.99 5.26 7.19
N SER A 17 4.86 5.78 6.34
CA SER A 17 5.76 4.98 5.50
C SER A 17 7.05 4.63 6.23
N VAL A 18 7.60 3.46 5.94
CA VAL A 18 8.98 3.09 6.33
C VAL A 18 10.05 3.68 5.39
N LEU A 19 9.63 4.23 4.24
CA LEU A 19 10.51 4.93 3.31
C LEU A 19 10.69 6.38 3.73
N ASP A 20 11.90 6.89 3.62
CA ASP A 20 12.22 8.30 3.84
C ASP A 20 13.15 8.85 2.73
N GLU A 21 13.66 10.07 2.88
CA GLU A 21 14.53 10.69 1.87
C GLU A 21 15.92 10.04 1.75
N ASN A 22 16.36 9.34 2.80
CA ASN A 22 17.64 8.63 2.88
C ASN A 22 17.48 7.10 2.79
N ASN A 23 16.26 6.58 2.97
CA ASN A 23 15.92 5.17 2.92
C ASN A 23 14.86 4.90 1.84
N ASN A 24 15.27 5.01 0.58
CA ASN A 24 14.44 4.85 -0.61
C ASN A 24 15.23 4.17 -1.76
N PRO A 25 15.68 2.93 -1.57
CA PRO A 25 16.55 2.24 -2.53
C PRO A 25 15.93 2.14 -3.93
N LEU A 26 16.78 2.29 -4.95
CA LEU A 26 16.44 2.10 -6.35
C LEU A 26 16.21 0.61 -6.65
N ILE A 27 15.14 0.28 -7.36
CA ILE A 27 14.94 -1.05 -7.95
C ILE A 27 15.33 -0.99 -9.43
N TYR A 28 15.99 -2.03 -9.91
CA TYR A 28 16.20 -2.27 -11.34
C TYR A 28 15.59 -3.62 -11.73
N ASP A 29 14.64 -3.58 -12.67
CA ASP A 29 14.07 -4.76 -13.31
C ASP A 29 14.80 -5.03 -14.63
N GLU A 30 15.69 -6.01 -14.60
CA GLU A 30 16.50 -6.43 -15.75
C GLU A 30 15.64 -6.96 -16.91
N ASN A 31 14.52 -7.62 -16.63
CA ASN A 31 13.69 -8.24 -17.67
C ASN A 31 12.96 -7.19 -18.51
N LYS A 32 12.56 -6.07 -17.89
CA LYS A 32 11.87 -4.96 -18.60
C LYS A 32 12.77 -3.78 -18.92
N ASN A 33 14.02 -3.81 -18.44
CA ASN A 33 14.95 -2.69 -18.45
C ASN A 33 14.25 -1.43 -17.92
N LEU A 34 13.77 -1.50 -16.67
CA LEU A 34 13.06 -0.42 -15.99
C LEU A 34 13.62 -0.22 -14.59
N TYR A 35 13.75 1.05 -14.20
CA TYR A 35 14.12 1.46 -12.86
C TYR A 35 12.89 1.98 -12.12
N TYR A 36 12.82 1.74 -10.80
CA TYR A 36 11.78 2.29 -9.92
C TYR A 36 12.41 2.97 -8.71
N GLN A 37 12.16 4.28 -8.59
CA GLN A 37 12.69 5.12 -7.52
C GLN A 37 11.54 5.77 -6.74
N PRO A 38 11.43 5.56 -5.42
CA PRO A 38 10.55 6.34 -4.58
C PRO A 38 11.04 7.78 -4.48
N ILE A 39 10.12 8.73 -4.63
CA ILE A 39 10.38 10.16 -4.48
C ILE A 39 9.32 10.79 -3.58
N TRP A 40 9.77 11.61 -2.64
CA TRP A 40 8.88 12.41 -1.80
C TRP A 40 8.71 13.81 -2.39
N LYS A 41 7.47 14.28 -2.48
CA LYS A 41 7.17 15.69 -2.72
C LYS A 41 6.32 16.20 -1.56
N LYS A 42 6.93 17.02 -0.69
CA LYS A 42 6.36 17.38 0.62
C LYS A 42 6.05 16.12 1.43
N ASP A 43 4.77 15.84 1.69
CA ASP A 43 4.30 14.67 2.44
C ASP A 43 3.65 13.59 1.54
N SER A 44 3.77 13.73 0.22
CA SER A 44 3.21 12.76 -0.73
C SER A 44 4.31 11.90 -1.35
N LEU A 45 4.11 10.59 -1.31
CA LEU A 45 4.97 9.60 -1.94
C LEU A 45 4.59 9.39 -3.41
N TYR A 46 5.60 9.24 -4.25
CA TYR A 46 5.46 8.82 -5.65
C TYR A 46 6.49 7.73 -5.95
N ILE A 47 6.16 6.85 -6.88
CA ILE A 47 7.12 5.95 -7.51
C ILE A 47 7.39 6.47 -8.92
N MET A 48 8.66 6.77 -9.20
CA MET A 48 9.15 7.14 -10.52
C MET A 48 9.67 5.91 -11.22
N GLU A 49 9.01 5.53 -12.30
CA GLU A 49 9.51 4.54 -13.25
C GLU A 49 10.30 5.25 -14.36
N PHE A 50 11.48 4.76 -14.71
CA PHE A 50 12.26 5.35 -15.80
C PHE A 50 13.15 4.31 -16.50
N ARG A 51 13.62 4.67 -17.70
CA ARG A 51 14.63 3.92 -18.45
C ARG A 51 15.71 4.87 -18.93
N LEU A 52 16.95 4.40 -18.89
CA LEU A 52 18.10 5.11 -19.42
C LEU A 52 18.56 4.48 -20.74
N ASP A 53 19.01 5.32 -21.67
CA ASP A 53 19.90 4.92 -22.75
C ASP A 53 21.21 5.69 -22.59
N LYS A 54 22.28 4.96 -22.26
CA LYS A 54 23.57 5.50 -21.79
C LYS A 54 23.41 6.40 -20.56
N TYR A 55 23.22 7.70 -20.78
CA TYR A 55 23.07 8.72 -19.73
C TYR A 55 21.75 9.49 -19.84
N ASP A 56 20.98 9.29 -20.91
CA ASP A 56 19.75 10.02 -21.16
C ASP A 56 18.53 9.21 -20.70
N THR A 57 17.58 9.90 -20.06
CA THR A 57 16.30 9.31 -19.68
C THR A 57 15.38 9.28 -20.90
N ILE A 58 15.15 8.09 -21.46
CA ILE A 58 14.33 7.89 -22.67
C ILE A 58 12.88 7.50 -22.37
N HIS A 59 12.58 7.15 -21.12
CA HIS A 59 11.23 6.86 -20.63
C HIS A 59 11.09 7.33 -19.20
N LYS A 60 9.96 7.94 -18.86
CA LYS A 60 9.68 8.40 -17.50
C LYS A 60 8.18 8.40 -17.23
N LEU A 61 7.79 7.80 -16.11
CA LEU A 61 6.45 7.81 -15.56
C LEU A 61 6.54 8.10 -14.06
N ILE A 62 5.64 8.94 -13.54
CA ILE A 62 5.57 9.24 -12.10
C ILE A 62 4.16 8.91 -11.63
N GLN A 63 4.05 7.90 -10.77
CA GLN A 63 2.78 7.49 -10.17
C GLN A 63 2.72 7.94 -8.72
N LYS A 64 1.67 8.67 -8.36
CA LYS A 64 1.40 9.01 -6.95
C LYS A 64 0.94 7.76 -6.22
N ILE A 65 1.41 7.58 -4.99
CA ILE A 65 0.97 6.52 -4.09
C ILE A 65 -0.01 7.09 -3.08
N ASP A 66 -1.12 6.39 -2.88
CA ASP A 66 -2.17 6.81 -1.94
C ASP A 66 -2.09 6.03 -0.63
N TYR A 67 -1.65 4.77 -0.69
CA TYR A 67 -1.62 3.86 0.45
C TYR A 67 -0.33 3.02 0.50
N VAL A 68 -0.01 2.62 1.72
CA VAL A 68 1.01 1.63 2.06
C VAL A 68 0.31 0.42 2.66
N ILE A 69 0.69 -0.77 2.22
CA ILE A 69 0.19 -2.05 2.71
C ILE A 69 1.32 -2.88 3.32
N GLY A 70 1.03 -3.52 4.45
CA GLY A 70 1.99 -4.17 5.33
C GLY A 70 2.35 -3.28 6.52
N SER A 71 2.62 -3.91 7.68
CA SER A 71 2.88 -3.20 8.95
C SER A 71 4.25 -2.52 9.02
N GLY A 72 5.12 -2.70 8.03
CA GLY A 72 6.51 -2.24 8.08
C GLY A 72 7.43 -3.12 8.96
N GLN A 73 6.91 -4.17 9.58
CA GLN A 73 7.75 -5.11 10.35
C GLN A 73 8.56 -6.06 9.45
N HIS A 74 8.01 -6.39 8.29
CA HIS A 74 8.68 -7.24 7.28
C HIS A 74 8.75 -6.53 5.94
N THR A 75 7.61 -6.00 5.48
CA THR A 75 7.52 -5.31 4.19
C THR A 75 6.56 -4.12 4.22
N ASN A 76 6.77 -3.21 3.27
CA ASN A 76 5.85 -2.17 2.87
C ASN A 76 5.74 -2.17 1.34
N SER A 77 4.57 -2.54 0.85
CA SER A 77 4.21 -2.40 -0.57
C SER A 77 3.33 -1.17 -0.75
N HIS A 78 3.24 -0.70 -1.99
CA HIS A 78 2.64 0.60 -2.29
C HIS A 78 1.43 0.41 -3.20
N ILE A 79 0.35 1.12 -2.89
CA ILE A 79 -0.93 1.04 -3.59
C ILE A 79 -1.36 2.45 -3.99
N PHE A 80 -1.95 2.56 -5.16
CA PHE A 80 -2.58 3.79 -5.63
C PHE A 80 -4.01 3.52 -6.09
N SER A 81 -4.83 4.57 -6.09
CA SER A 81 -6.24 4.53 -6.48
C SER A 81 -6.50 5.41 -7.69
N ILE A 82 -7.21 4.87 -8.68
CA ILE A 82 -7.77 5.65 -9.79
C ILE A 82 -9.27 5.45 -9.77
N ASN A 83 -10.05 6.49 -9.43
CA ASN A 83 -11.52 6.43 -9.40
C ASN A 83 -12.08 5.26 -8.57
N GLY A 84 -11.42 4.93 -7.46
CA GLY A 84 -11.78 3.84 -6.55
C GLY A 84 -11.21 2.47 -6.93
N TYR A 85 -10.53 2.35 -8.08
CA TYR A 85 -9.84 1.12 -8.50
C TYR A 85 -8.44 1.10 -7.88
N LEU A 86 -8.16 0.09 -7.04
CA LEU A 86 -6.88 -0.04 -6.35
C LEU A 86 -5.89 -0.91 -7.12
N HIS A 87 -4.65 -0.43 -7.22
CA HIS A 87 -3.58 -1.11 -7.93
C HIS A 87 -2.30 -1.13 -7.11
N GLN A 88 -1.54 -2.22 -7.20
CA GLN A 88 -0.21 -2.33 -6.62
C GLN A 88 0.83 -1.69 -7.53
N ALA A 89 1.68 -0.85 -6.95
CA ALA A 89 2.86 -0.33 -7.63
C ALA A 89 4.00 -1.39 -7.65
N PRO A 90 4.92 -1.33 -8.62
CA PRO A 90 6.07 -2.23 -8.76
C PRO A 90 7.18 -1.92 -7.74
N TYR A 91 6.84 -1.78 -6.46
CA TYR A 91 7.79 -1.43 -5.42
C TYR A 91 7.38 -1.97 -4.05
N THR A 92 8.23 -2.84 -3.49
CA THR A 92 8.14 -3.31 -2.11
C THR A 92 9.46 -3.02 -1.39
N PHE A 93 9.36 -2.40 -0.22
CA PHE A 93 10.49 -2.27 0.68
C PHE A 93 10.51 -3.43 1.67
N TYR A 94 11.64 -4.10 1.80
CA TYR A 94 11.89 -5.21 2.72
C TYR A 94 12.71 -4.68 3.90
N THR A 95 12.08 -4.61 5.06
CA THR A 95 12.54 -3.72 6.15
C THR A 95 13.72 -4.28 6.92
N GLN A 96 13.83 -5.61 7.02
CA GLN A 96 14.94 -6.28 7.72
C GLN A 96 16.23 -6.19 6.90
N GLU A 97 16.13 -6.35 5.59
CA GLU A 97 17.22 -6.27 4.62
C GLU A 97 17.54 -4.84 4.21
N ARG A 98 16.66 -3.88 4.53
CA ARG A 98 16.74 -2.47 4.11
C ARG A 98 16.92 -2.30 2.62
N LYS A 99 16.18 -3.09 1.83
CA LYS A 99 16.25 -3.08 0.37
C LYS A 99 14.90 -2.83 -0.27
N GLY A 100 14.93 -2.29 -1.49
CA GLY A 100 13.79 -2.24 -2.40
C GLY A 100 13.89 -3.44 -3.32
N ASP A 101 12.77 -4.10 -3.55
CA ASP A 101 12.66 -5.17 -4.54
C ASP A 101 11.26 -5.17 -5.15
N LEU A 102 11.10 -5.89 -6.27
CA LEU A 102 9.79 -6.05 -6.87
C LEU A 102 8.86 -6.81 -5.90
N PRO A 103 7.55 -6.51 -5.91
CA PRO A 103 6.58 -7.27 -5.14
C PRO A 103 6.55 -8.75 -5.55
N PRO A 104 6.24 -9.68 -4.63
CA PRO A 104 6.12 -11.10 -4.95
C PRO A 104 5.16 -11.35 -6.11
N GLY A 105 5.59 -12.14 -7.10
CA GLY A 105 4.88 -12.43 -8.35
C GLY A 105 5.30 -11.57 -9.54
N TYR A 106 6.20 -10.60 -9.36
CA TYR A 106 6.74 -9.77 -10.46
C TYR A 106 8.08 -10.29 -11.00
N GLU A 107 8.65 -11.32 -10.39
CA GLU A 107 9.92 -11.93 -10.78
C GLU A 107 9.84 -12.54 -12.18
N ASN A 108 10.99 -12.89 -12.77
CA ASN A 108 11.07 -13.66 -14.02
C ASN A 108 10.27 -13.06 -15.21
N GLY A 109 10.22 -11.72 -15.31
CA GLY A 109 9.55 -11.00 -16.40
C GLY A 109 8.05 -10.77 -16.21
N TYR A 110 7.46 -11.23 -15.11
CA TYR A 110 6.03 -11.08 -14.81
C TYR A 110 5.64 -9.69 -14.26
N ASN A 111 6.59 -8.77 -14.10
CA ASN A 111 6.33 -7.42 -13.64
C ASN A 111 5.23 -6.71 -14.46
N SER A 112 4.02 -6.60 -13.92
CA SER A 112 2.88 -5.93 -14.54
C SER A 112 2.89 -4.40 -14.34
N ARG A 113 4.02 -3.83 -13.90
CA ARG A 113 4.18 -2.39 -13.65
C ARG A 113 3.06 -1.91 -12.71
N PHE A 114 2.28 -0.94 -13.15
CA PHE A 114 1.19 -0.31 -12.41
C PHE A 114 -0.19 -0.91 -12.71
N THR A 115 -0.30 -2.10 -13.32
CA THR A 115 -1.61 -2.66 -13.68
C THR A 115 -2.08 -3.79 -12.76
N ARG A 116 -1.30 -4.24 -11.78
CA ARG A 116 -1.75 -5.30 -10.84
C ARG A 116 -2.87 -4.76 -9.97
N GLU A 117 -4.01 -5.42 -10.05
CA GLU A 117 -5.21 -5.09 -9.30
C GLU A 117 -5.11 -5.59 -7.84
N ILE A 118 -5.68 -4.83 -6.91
CA ILE A 118 -5.80 -5.21 -5.49
C ILE A 118 -7.27 -5.53 -5.18
N GLY A 119 -7.59 -6.82 -5.18
CA GLY A 119 -8.93 -7.31 -4.89
C GLY A 119 -9.16 -7.64 -3.42
N LEU A 120 -10.32 -8.24 -3.17
CA LEU A 120 -10.77 -8.64 -1.84
C LEU A 120 -9.83 -9.64 -1.18
N GLU A 121 -9.12 -10.47 -1.95
CA GLU A 121 -8.14 -11.44 -1.45
C GLU A 121 -7.00 -10.77 -0.67
N CYS A 122 -6.62 -9.56 -1.07
CA CYS A 122 -5.64 -8.75 -0.35
C CYS A 122 -6.33 -7.97 0.78
N MET A 123 -7.45 -7.31 0.46
CA MET A 123 -8.10 -6.40 1.40
C MET A 123 -8.75 -7.11 2.60
N SER A 124 -9.14 -8.38 2.46
CA SER A 124 -9.71 -9.16 3.57
C SER A 124 -8.72 -9.38 4.70
N CYS A 125 -7.42 -9.41 4.42
CA CYS A 125 -6.40 -9.69 5.42
C CYS A 125 -5.63 -8.44 5.84
N HIS A 126 -5.72 -7.36 5.07
CA HIS A 126 -4.96 -6.13 5.32
C HIS A 126 -5.85 -4.94 5.68
N ASN A 127 -7.17 -5.11 5.71
CA ASN A 127 -8.08 -4.01 5.98
C ASN A 127 -9.30 -4.48 6.79
N ALA A 128 -9.99 -3.52 7.38
CA ALA A 128 -11.34 -3.70 7.90
C ALA A 128 -12.34 -3.87 6.73
N TYR A 129 -13.63 -3.96 7.06
CA TYR A 129 -14.68 -4.14 6.06
C TYR A 129 -14.72 -2.99 5.06
N SER A 130 -14.11 -3.23 3.90
CA SER A 130 -14.03 -2.27 2.80
C SER A 130 -15.34 -2.26 2.02
N ASN A 131 -15.78 -1.07 1.59
CA ASN A 131 -17.02 -0.94 0.80
C ASN A 131 -16.72 -1.26 -0.68
N HIS A 132 -16.61 -2.55 -0.98
CA HIS A 132 -16.30 -3.07 -2.30
C HIS A 132 -17.50 -2.95 -3.26
N VAL A 133 -17.23 -2.61 -4.51
CA VAL A 133 -18.26 -2.50 -5.56
C VAL A 133 -18.54 -3.88 -6.15
N GLU A 134 -19.79 -4.32 -6.07
CA GLU A 134 -20.22 -5.61 -6.61
C GLU A 134 -19.86 -5.76 -8.10
N ASN A 135 -19.47 -6.98 -8.51
CA ASN A 135 -19.02 -7.32 -9.86
C ASN A 135 -17.77 -6.59 -10.36
N SER A 136 -17.04 -5.90 -9.48
CA SER A 136 -15.69 -5.40 -9.76
C SER A 136 -14.62 -6.32 -9.17
N LEU A 137 -13.39 -6.29 -9.71
CA LEU A 137 -12.25 -7.01 -9.12
C LEU A 137 -11.59 -6.21 -7.99
N ASN A 138 -11.40 -4.90 -8.19
CA ASN A 138 -10.58 -4.06 -7.32
C ASN A 138 -11.17 -2.66 -7.06
N LYS A 139 -12.49 -2.48 -7.19
CA LYS A 139 -13.13 -1.18 -7.01
C LYS A 139 -13.80 -1.09 -5.65
N TYR A 140 -13.60 0.05 -4.99
CA TYR A 140 -14.14 0.33 -3.67
C TYR A 140 -14.74 1.74 -3.64
N HIS A 141 -15.89 1.89 -2.98
CA HIS A 141 -16.44 3.20 -2.62
C HIS A 141 -15.63 3.85 -1.50
N SER A 142 -15.12 3.04 -0.57
CA SER A 142 -14.24 3.47 0.51
C SER A 142 -13.40 2.30 1.03
N VAL A 143 -12.19 2.60 1.51
CA VAL A 143 -11.29 1.66 2.17
C VAL A 143 -10.87 2.22 3.53
N PRO A 144 -11.02 1.47 4.63
CA PRO A 144 -10.53 1.87 5.95
C PRO A 144 -9.00 1.90 6.04
N ASN A 145 -8.48 2.33 7.20
CA ASN A 145 -7.04 2.41 7.48
C ASN A 145 -6.53 1.17 8.22
N GLY A 146 -6.69 0.00 7.60
CA GLY A 146 -6.21 -1.27 8.16
C GLY A 146 -7.27 -1.99 8.99
N ILE A 147 -6.85 -3.06 9.66
CA ILE A 147 -7.72 -3.89 10.52
C ILE A 147 -8.15 -3.09 11.75
N ASP A 148 -9.46 -3.01 11.97
CA ASP A 148 -10.08 -2.39 13.14
C ASP A 148 -10.65 -3.43 14.13
N CYS A 149 -11.27 -2.94 15.20
CA CYS A 149 -11.88 -3.79 16.23
C CYS A 149 -13.00 -4.67 15.66
N GLU A 150 -13.83 -4.08 14.80
CA GLU A 150 -15.04 -4.72 14.27
C GLU A 150 -14.69 -5.86 13.30
N ARG A 151 -13.51 -5.81 12.68
CA ARG A 151 -12.98 -6.91 11.86
C ARG A 151 -12.98 -8.25 12.61
N CYS A 152 -12.72 -8.23 13.92
CA CYS A 152 -12.66 -9.43 14.76
C CYS A 152 -13.84 -9.55 15.74
N HIS A 153 -14.32 -8.42 16.28
CA HIS A 153 -15.33 -8.40 17.34
C HIS A 153 -16.76 -8.11 16.85
N GLY A 154 -16.95 -7.87 15.54
CA GLY A 154 -18.25 -7.51 14.97
C GLY A 154 -18.68 -6.07 15.28
N PRO A 155 -19.90 -5.67 14.89
CA PRO A 155 -20.36 -4.28 15.04
C PRO A 155 -20.33 -3.81 16.50
N GLY A 156 -19.57 -2.75 16.75
CA GLY A 156 -19.39 -2.15 18.08
C GLY A 156 -20.41 -1.06 18.41
N GLU A 157 -21.42 -0.82 17.56
CA GLU A 157 -22.32 0.32 17.71
C GLU A 157 -23.09 0.36 19.05
N ILE A 158 -23.50 -0.81 19.55
CA ILE A 158 -24.17 -0.92 20.85
C ILE A 158 -23.16 -0.61 21.96
N HIS A 159 -21.94 -1.16 21.87
CA HIS A 159 -20.88 -0.86 22.83
C HIS A 159 -20.59 0.66 22.90
N VAL A 160 -20.51 1.34 21.77
CA VAL A 160 -20.29 2.80 21.74
C VAL A 160 -21.48 3.56 22.34
N LYS A 161 -22.72 3.19 22.00
CA LYS A 161 -23.94 3.82 22.53
C LYS A 161 -24.06 3.68 24.04
N GLU A 162 -23.78 2.49 24.57
CA GLU A 162 -23.83 2.19 26.00
C GLU A 162 -22.73 2.95 26.77
N LYS A 163 -21.49 3.00 26.26
CA LYS A 163 -20.40 3.80 26.85
C LYS A 163 -20.73 5.30 26.88
N LEU A 164 -21.26 5.85 25.78
CA LEU A 164 -21.67 7.25 25.71
C LEU A 164 -22.82 7.58 26.68
N SER A 165 -23.63 6.58 27.02
CA SER A 165 -24.71 6.69 28.00
C SER A 165 -24.22 6.55 29.45
N GLY A 166 -22.90 6.37 29.67
CA GLY A 166 -22.29 6.25 31.00
C GLY A 166 -22.30 4.82 31.56
N ASN A 167 -22.75 3.82 30.79
CA ASN A 167 -22.77 2.44 31.25
C ASN A 167 -21.35 1.84 31.18
N ILE A 168 -20.92 1.20 32.26
CA ILE A 168 -19.66 0.46 32.29
C ILE A 168 -19.91 -0.92 31.70
N ILE A 169 -19.45 -1.10 30.47
CA ILE A 169 -19.43 -2.37 29.75
C ILE A 169 -17.99 -2.76 29.39
N ASP A 170 -17.66 -4.04 29.53
CA ASP A 170 -16.43 -4.66 29.02
C ASP A 170 -16.64 -5.02 27.54
#